data_AF-A0A7K7Z1P7-F1
#
_entry.id   AF-A0A7K7Z1P7-F1
#
_cell.length_a   1.000
_cell.length_b   1.000
_cell.length_c   1.000
_cell.angle_alpha   90.00
_cell.angle_beta   90.00
_cell.angle_gamma   90.00
#
_symmetry.space_group_name_H-M   'P 1'
#
loop_
_entity.id
_entity.type
_entity.pdbx_description
1 polymer ?
#
loop_
_entity_poly.entity_id
_entity_poly.type
_entity_poly.pdbx_seq_one_letter_code
_entity_poly.pdbx_strand_id
1 'polypeptide(L)'
;QVNELVRFLLVKDQKKIPIKRADMVNIVIREYRDISSEIINKADRALQEVFGLRLVEIDTKRRIYILINNLPNSEGQHPCRDKDKEKMGLLLVILSFIFMKGNSVKDGALWEFLHLLHVYPGKQHRVFGDVRKLVTEEFITPISLTDPPEFLYRWGPRAEKETSRKDVLNFVAKVQNKDPTFWPNQYKEAMAS
;
A
#
# COMPACT_ATOMS: atom_id res chain seq x y z
N GLN A 1 7.44 24.11 -10.97
CA GLN A 1 7.77 22.69 -11.18
C GLN A 1 8.13 21.89 -9.94
N VAL A 2 9.25 22.13 -9.22
CA VAL A 2 9.61 21.30 -8.04
C VAL A 2 8.51 21.33 -6.98
N ASN A 3 8.05 22.53 -6.58
CA ASN A 3 6.96 22.69 -5.61
C ASN A 3 5.62 22.11 -6.08
N GLU A 4 5.33 22.18 -7.39
CA GLU A 4 4.11 21.59 -7.96
C GLU A 4 4.18 20.07 -7.95
N LEU A 5 5.35 19.50 -8.24
CA LEU A 5 5.60 18.07 -8.17
C LEU A 5 5.46 17.59 -6.73
N VAL A 6 6.03 18.30 -5.75
CA VAL A 6 5.84 18.00 -4.31
C VAL A 6 4.36 17.97 -3.95
N ARG A 7 3.58 19.00 -4.31
CA ARG A 7 2.12 19.03 -4.05
C ARG A 7 1.39 17.88 -4.73
N PHE A 8 1.74 17.57 -5.97
CA PHE A 8 1.17 16.45 -6.72
C PHE A 8 1.45 15.11 -6.02
N LEU A 9 2.69 14.88 -5.59
CA LEU A 9 3.11 13.66 -4.89
C LEU A 9 2.37 13.50 -3.57
N LEU A 10 2.25 14.57 -2.77
CA LEU A 10 1.50 14.57 -1.51
C LEU A 10 0.01 14.25 -1.73
N VAL A 11 -0.62 14.82 -2.76
CA VAL A 11 -2.03 14.52 -3.09
C VAL A 11 -2.20 13.07 -3.55
N LYS A 12 -1.26 12.54 -4.35
CA LYS A 12 -1.29 11.15 -4.79
C LYS A 12 -1.12 10.20 -3.60
N ASP A 13 -0.18 10.47 -2.70
CA ASP A 13 0.01 9.64 -1.51
C ASP A 13 -1.18 9.72 -0.55
N GLN A 14 -1.78 10.91 -0.36
CA GLN A 14 -3.00 11.06 0.45
C GLN A 14 -4.16 10.22 -0.11
N LYS A 15 -4.26 10.11 -1.44
CA LYS A 15 -5.26 9.27 -2.10
C LYS A 15 -4.82 7.81 -2.25
N LYS A 16 -3.60 7.47 -1.82
CA LYS A 16 -2.93 6.18 -1.95
C LYS A 16 -2.75 5.67 -3.39
N ILE A 17 -2.94 6.57 -4.36
CA ILE A 17 -2.83 6.28 -5.80
C ILE A 17 -1.35 6.04 -6.18
N PRO A 18 -1.04 4.97 -6.94
CA PRO A 18 0.31 4.73 -7.44
C PRO A 18 0.86 5.92 -8.24
N ILE A 19 2.11 6.31 -7.97
CA ILE A 19 2.74 7.46 -8.61
C ILE A 19 3.56 6.98 -9.81
N LYS A 20 3.05 7.18 -11.03
CA LYS A 20 3.78 6.80 -12.25
C LYS A 20 4.76 7.90 -12.65
N ARG A 21 5.97 7.54 -13.08
CA ARG A 21 6.90 8.53 -13.67
C ARG A 21 6.33 9.25 -14.87
N ALA A 22 5.59 8.53 -15.72
CA ALA A 22 4.90 9.13 -16.85
C ALA A 22 3.92 10.22 -16.41
N ASP A 23 3.20 10.05 -15.30
CA ASP A 23 2.27 11.06 -14.78
C ASP A 23 3.03 12.28 -14.25
N MET A 24 4.13 12.06 -13.51
CA MET A 24 5.00 13.15 -13.05
C MET A 24 5.51 14.00 -14.23
N VAL A 25 5.97 13.31 -15.28
CA VAL A 25 6.52 13.96 -16.47
C VAL A 25 5.43 14.64 -17.30
N ASN A 26 4.33 13.96 -17.60
CA ASN A 26 3.34 14.46 -18.54
C ASN A 26 2.37 15.48 -17.92
N ILE A 27 2.05 15.36 -16.62
CA ILE A 27 1.04 16.21 -15.98
C ILE A 27 1.68 17.46 -15.38
N VAL A 28 2.83 17.29 -14.72
CA VAL A 28 3.47 18.35 -13.92
C VAL A 28 4.69 18.93 -14.64
N ILE A 29 5.61 18.09 -15.12
CA ILE A 29 6.87 18.59 -15.69
C ILE A 29 6.64 19.13 -17.11
N ARG A 30 5.85 18.46 -17.94
CA ARG A 30 5.45 18.86 -19.31
C ARG A 30 6.61 19.20 -20.25
N GLU A 31 7.07 20.43 -20.21
CA GLU A 31 7.98 21.08 -21.17
C GLU A 31 9.45 20.80 -20.83
N TYR A 32 9.75 20.49 -19.57
CA TYR A 32 11.13 20.29 -19.08
C TYR A 32 11.48 18.79 -18.95
N ARG A 33 11.12 18.00 -19.96
CA ARG A 33 11.28 16.53 -19.92
C ARG A 33 12.74 16.11 -19.80
N ASP A 34 13.62 16.86 -20.44
CA ASP A 34 15.06 16.57 -20.53
C ASP A 34 15.76 16.66 -19.16
N ILE A 35 15.24 17.51 -18.27
CA ILE A 35 15.73 17.67 -16.88
C ILE A 35 14.80 17.02 -15.85
N SER A 36 13.88 16.14 -16.29
CA SER A 36 12.87 15.53 -15.40
C SER A 36 13.47 14.80 -14.20
N SER A 37 14.59 14.10 -14.39
CA SER A 37 15.30 13.43 -13.30
C SER A 37 15.80 14.41 -12.24
N GLU A 38 16.29 15.58 -12.65
CA GLU A 38 16.78 16.59 -11.71
C GLU A 38 15.62 17.21 -10.91
N ILE A 39 14.49 17.46 -11.57
CA ILE A 39 13.27 17.98 -10.91
C ILE A 39 12.73 16.96 -9.90
N ILE A 40 12.68 15.66 -10.27
CA ILE A 40 12.26 14.58 -9.37
C ILE A 40 13.20 14.49 -8.17
N ASN A 41 14.52 14.52 -8.38
CA ASN A 41 15.50 14.45 -7.29
C ASN A 41 15.40 15.67 -6.35
N LYS A 42 15.16 16.88 -6.90
CA LYS A 42 14.93 18.08 -6.07
C LYS A 42 13.62 17.97 -5.27
N ALA A 43 12.57 17.40 -5.85
CA ALA A 43 11.31 17.19 -5.16
C ALA A 43 11.42 16.12 -4.04
N ASP A 44 12.15 15.03 -4.29
CA ASP A 44 12.42 14.01 -3.27
C ASP A 44 13.23 14.57 -2.09
N ARG A 45 14.26 15.38 -2.35
CA ARG A 45 14.98 16.10 -1.27
C ARG A 45 14.07 17.00 -0.45
N ALA A 46 13.22 17.81 -1.11
CA ALA A 46 12.27 18.68 -0.42
C ALA A 46 11.25 17.88 0.42
N LEU A 47 10.80 16.72 -0.07
CA LEU A 47 9.93 15.82 0.70
C LEU A 47 10.63 15.28 1.94
N GLN A 48 11.90 14.92 1.84
CA GLN A 48 12.67 14.39 2.97
C GLN A 48 12.94 15.48 4.01
N GLU A 49 13.36 16.66 3.58
CA GLU A 49 13.75 17.77 4.47
C GLU A 49 12.55 18.45 5.15
N VAL A 50 11.44 18.66 4.43
CA VAL A 50 10.30 19.44 4.93
C VAL A 50 9.21 18.56 5.52
N PHE A 51 8.96 17.38 4.92
CA PHE A 51 7.83 16.52 5.29
C PHE A 51 8.26 15.20 5.95
N GLY A 52 9.56 14.90 5.98
CA GLY A 52 10.06 13.61 6.46
C GLY A 52 9.63 12.44 5.59
N LEU A 53 9.29 12.66 4.32
CA LEU A 53 8.83 11.64 3.38
C LEU A 53 9.90 11.34 2.33
N ARG A 54 10.03 10.08 1.91
CA ARG A 54 10.92 9.67 0.82
C ARG A 54 10.15 9.07 -0.34
N LEU A 55 10.49 9.47 -1.56
CA LEU A 55 9.98 8.86 -2.79
C LEU A 55 10.74 7.58 -3.10
N VAL A 56 10.04 6.45 -3.12
CA VAL A 56 10.63 5.12 -3.35
C VAL A 56 10.02 4.46 -4.56
N GLU A 57 10.87 3.94 -5.45
CA GLU A 57 10.47 3.15 -6.62
C GLU A 57 10.12 1.72 -6.19
N ILE A 58 8.92 1.26 -6.51
CA ILE A 58 8.41 -0.08 -6.17
C ILE A 58 8.26 -0.99 -7.39
N ASP A 59 8.25 -0.44 -8.60
CA ASP A 59 8.26 -1.20 -9.85
C ASP A 59 9.15 -0.48 -10.87
N THR A 60 10.32 -1.07 -11.16
CA THR A 60 11.30 -0.53 -12.10
C THR A 60 10.89 -0.67 -13.55
N LYS A 61 10.08 -1.69 -13.90
CA LYS A 61 9.60 -1.90 -15.27
C LYS A 61 8.55 -0.86 -15.63
N ARG A 62 7.63 -0.59 -14.71
CA ARG A 62 6.52 0.37 -14.92
C ARG A 62 6.85 1.77 -14.41
N ARG A 63 8.01 1.96 -13.76
CA ARG A 63 8.44 3.22 -13.14
C ARG A 63 7.37 3.77 -12.18
N ILE A 64 6.97 2.95 -11.22
CA ILE A 64 5.96 3.28 -10.19
C ILE A 64 6.65 3.59 -8.87
N TYR A 65 6.19 4.64 -8.21
CA TYR A 65 6.72 5.18 -6.97
C TYR A 65 5.62 5.27 -5.90
N ILE A 66 6.04 5.28 -4.64
CA ILE A 66 5.24 5.61 -3.46
C ILE A 66 6.00 6.59 -2.56
N LEU A 67 5.30 7.29 -1.67
CA LEU A 67 5.94 8.01 -0.57
C LEU A 67 5.94 7.12 0.68
N ILE A 68 7.09 7.03 1.34
CA ILE A 68 7.23 6.36 2.63
C ILE A 68 7.69 7.36 3.69
N ASN A 69 7.31 7.13 4.94
CA ASN A 69 7.83 7.92 6.06
C ASN A 69 9.32 7.58 6.29
N ASN A 70 10.15 8.62 6.35
CA ASN A 70 11.59 8.54 6.56
C ASN A 70 12.00 9.03 7.96
N LEU A 71 11.04 9.42 8.80
CA LEU A 71 11.31 9.76 10.21
C LEU A 71 11.57 8.48 11.02
N PRO A 72 12.59 8.46 11.90
CA PRO A 72 12.81 7.35 12.81
C PRO A 72 11.54 7.14 13.63
N ASN A 73 11.11 5.88 13.72
CA ASN A 73 9.83 5.45 14.27
C ASN A 73 9.73 5.80 15.78
N SER A 74 9.47 7.06 16.09
CA SER A 74 9.03 7.50 17.41
C SER A 74 7.58 7.06 17.54
N GLU A 75 7.40 5.87 18.11
CA GLU A 75 6.18 5.34 18.70
C GLU A 75 4.89 6.12 18.35
N GLY A 76 4.27 5.74 17.22
CA GLY A 76 2.84 5.93 17.01
C GLY A 76 2.29 7.35 16.86
N GLN A 77 3.13 8.40 16.84
CA GLN A 77 2.64 9.77 16.67
C GLN A 77 2.61 10.17 15.19
N HIS A 78 1.81 9.46 14.41
CA HIS A 78 1.35 9.97 13.13
C HIS A 78 0.24 11.01 13.39
N PRO A 79 0.35 12.26 12.88
CA PRO A 79 -0.82 13.10 12.64
C PRO A 79 -1.56 12.58 11.40
N CYS A 80 -1.90 11.29 11.38
CA CYS A 80 -2.83 10.74 10.39
C CYS A 80 -4.22 11.21 10.78
N ARG A 81 -4.93 11.87 9.86
CA ARG A 81 -6.36 12.14 10.00
C ARG A 81 -7.07 10.80 10.28
N ASP A 82 -8.18 10.83 11.01
CA ASP A 82 -8.90 9.61 11.39
C ASP A 82 -9.23 8.69 10.20
N LYS A 83 -9.50 9.28 9.03
CA LYS A 83 -9.73 8.55 7.76
C LYS A 83 -8.54 7.73 7.26
N ASP A 84 -7.31 8.17 7.54
CA ASP A 84 -6.09 7.46 7.13
C ASP A 84 -5.85 6.25 8.06
N LYS A 85 -6.23 6.37 9.34
CA LYS A 85 -6.23 5.25 10.30
C LYS A 85 -7.26 4.18 9.93
N GLU A 86 -8.45 4.58 9.49
CA GLU A 86 -9.49 3.64 9.05
C GLU A 86 -9.06 2.85 7.80
N LYS A 87 -8.44 3.52 6.81
CA LYS A 87 -7.86 2.88 5.61
C LYS A 87 -6.77 1.88 5.96
N MET A 88 -5.86 2.27 6.84
CA MET A 88 -4.83 1.38 7.39
C MET A 88 -5.44 0.18 8.11
N GLY A 89 -6.52 0.38 8.87
CA GLY A 89 -7.24 -0.70 9.56
C GLY A 89 -7.79 -1.76 8.60
N LEU A 90 -8.55 -1.34 7.57
CA LEU A 90 -9.08 -2.28 6.57
C LEU A 90 -7.95 -2.98 5.82
N LEU A 91 -6.88 -2.25 5.48
CA LEU A 91 -5.71 -2.81 4.84
C LEU A 91 -5.09 -3.93 5.68
N LEU A 92 -4.82 -3.66 6.96
CA LEU A 92 -4.25 -4.65 7.87
C LEU A 92 -5.14 -5.89 7.98
N VAL A 93 -6.46 -5.71 7.99
CA VAL A 93 -7.41 -6.83 8.00
C VAL A 93 -7.32 -7.69 6.73
N ILE A 94 -7.20 -7.07 5.55
CA ILE A 94 -7.04 -7.79 4.28
C ILE A 94 -5.69 -8.51 4.21
N LEU A 95 -4.60 -7.82 4.56
CA LEU A 95 -3.25 -8.39 4.57
C LEU A 95 -3.14 -9.55 5.57
N SER A 96 -3.80 -9.41 6.73
CA SER A 96 -3.96 -10.49 7.72
C SER A 96 -4.66 -11.68 7.11
N PHE A 97 -5.82 -11.50 6.48
CA PHE A 97 -6.55 -12.61 5.87
C PHE A 97 -5.70 -13.38 4.86
N ILE A 98 -4.96 -12.67 3.99
CA ILE A 98 -4.08 -13.28 2.99
C ILE A 98 -2.93 -14.04 3.65
N PHE A 99 -2.28 -13.44 4.64
CA PHE A 99 -1.18 -14.07 5.38
C PHE A 99 -1.66 -15.34 6.10
N MET A 100 -2.81 -15.26 6.78
CA MET A 100 -3.41 -16.39 7.49
C MET A 100 -3.86 -17.53 6.56
N LYS A 101 -4.11 -17.24 5.28
CA LYS A 101 -4.43 -18.23 4.24
C LYS A 101 -3.21 -18.81 3.51
N GLY A 102 -1.99 -18.47 3.93
CA GLY A 102 -0.76 -18.98 3.32
C GLY A 102 -0.24 -18.10 2.18
N ASN A 103 -0.25 -16.78 2.39
CA ASN A 103 0.27 -15.74 1.49
C ASN A 103 -0.44 -15.55 0.15
N SER A 104 -1.46 -16.35 -0.16
CA SER A 104 -2.27 -16.18 -1.36
C SER A 104 -3.71 -16.61 -1.15
N VAL A 105 -4.64 -15.92 -1.82
CA VAL A 105 -6.08 -16.22 -1.77
C VAL A 105 -6.71 -16.12 -3.16
N LYS A 106 -7.70 -16.96 -3.44
CA LYS A 106 -8.51 -16.85 -4.67
C LYS A 106 -9.37 -15.59 -4.65
N ASP A 107 -9.63 -15.02 -5.83
CA ASP A 107 -10.44 -13.82 -6.00
C ASP A 107 -11.79 -13.91 -5.29
N GLY A 108 -12.56 -14.99 -5.53
CA GLY A 108 -13.84 -15.21 -4.85
C GLY A 108 -13.74 -15.21 -3.32
N ALA A 109 -12.74 -15.90 -2.76
CA ALA A 109 -12.55 -15.99 -1.31
C ALA A 109 -12.22 -14.64 -0.67
N LEU A 110 -11.47 -13.78 -1.38
CA LEU A 110 -11.19 -12.42 -0.91
C LEU A 110 -12.45 -11.56 -0.90
N TRP A 111 -13.25 -11.61 -1.97
CA TRP A 111 -14.47 -10.79 -2.05
C TRP A 111 -15.56 -11.28 -1.12
N GLU A 112 -15.68 -12.59 -0.88
CA GLU A 112 -16.56 -13.15 0.16
C GLU A 112 -16.15 -12.66 1.55
N PHE A 113 -14.85 -12.69 1.86
CA PHE A 113 -14.35 -12.15 3.12
C PHE A 113 -14.66 -10.66 3.30
N LEU A 114 -14.46 -9.85 2.25
CA LEU A 114 -14.82 -8.43 2.29
C LEU A 114 -16.32 -8.21 2.43
N HIS A 115 -17.15 -9.05 1.81
CA HIS A 115 -18.60 -9.01 1.97
C HIS A 115 -19.04 -9.26 3.42
N LEU A 116 -18.38 -10.20 4.12
CA LEU A 116 -18.61 -10.44 5.55
C LEU A 116 -18.26 -9.23 6.43
N LEU A 117 -17.36 -8.37 5.97
CA LEU A 117 -17.02 -7.09 6.60
C LEU A 117 -17.91 -5.93 6.15
N HIS A 118 -18.98 -6.21 5.40
CA HIS A 118 -19.87 -5.22 4.78
C HIS A 118 -19.14 -4.26 3.82
N VAL A 119 -18.03 -4.71 3.22
CA VAL A 119 -17.26 -3.97 2.23
C VAL A 119 -17.53 -4.56 0.84
N TYR A 120 -18.20 -3.78 -0.01
CA TYR A 120 -18.69 -4.26 -1.31
C TYR A 120 -17.87 -3.72 -2.49
N PRO A 121 -17.45 -4.58 -3.44
CA PRO A 121 -16.79 -4.13 -4.66
C PRO A 121 -17.73 -3.26 -5.52
N GLY A 122 -17.19 -2.21 -6.14
CA GLY A 122 -17.93 -1.36 -7.09
C GLY A 122 -18.85 -0.30 -6.49
N LYS A 123 -18.95 -0.21 -5.16
CA LYS A 123 -19.62 0.92 -4.48
C LYS A 123 -18.58 1.89 -3.92
N GLN A 124 -18.83 3.19 -4.10
CA GLN A 124 -18.05 4.22 -3.41
C GLN A 124 -18.31 4.12 -1.90
N HIS A 125 -17.32 3.64 -1.16
CA HIS A 125 -17.33 3.66 0.28
C HIS A 125 -16.97 5.07 0.77
N ARG A 126 -17.71 5.59 1.75
CA ARG A 126 -17.49 6.95 2.30
C ARG A 126 -16.06 7.18 2.80
N VAL A 127 -15.41 6.12 3.27
CA VAL A 127 -14.03 6.14 3.80
C VAL A 127 -13.01 5.62 2.78
N PHE A 128 -13.35 4.55 2.04
CA PHE A 128 -12.39 3.80 1.23
C PHE A 128 -12.43 4.17 -0.27
N GLY A 129 -13.40 4.98 -0.69
CA GLY A 129 -13.61 5.28 -2.11
C GLY A 129 -13.97 4.01 -2.89
N ASP A 130 -13.34 3.81 -4.04
CA ASP A 130 -13.48 2.56 -4.79
C ASP A 130 -12.62 1.46 -4.16
N VAL A 131 -13.27 0.59 -3.37
CA VAL A 131 -12.63 -0.53 -2.68
C VAL A 131 -11.95 -1.47 -3.68
N ARG A 132 -12.56 -1.71 -4.85
CA ARG A 132 -11.98 -2.64 -5.81
C ARG A 132 -10.65 -2.12 -6.29
N LYS A 133 -10.61 -0.84 -6.67
CA LYS A 133 -9.38 -0.17 -7.09
C LYS A 133 -8.33 -0.13 -5.98
N LEU A 134 -8.74 0.23 -4.76
CA LEU A 134 -7.89 0.28 -3.57
C LEU A 134 -7.19 -1.08 -3.36
N VAL A 135 -7.98 -2.14 -3.36
CA VAL A 135 -7.51 -3.51 -3.13
C VAL A 135 -6.62 -3.95 -4.30
N THR A 136 -7.11 -3.94 -5.54
CA THR A 136 -6.39 -4.55 -6.68
C THR A 136 -5.24 -3.74 -7.25
N GLU A 137 -5.19 -2.42 -7.04
CA GLU A 137 -4.11 -1.57 -7.58
C GLU A 137 -3.07 -1.15 -6.54
N GLU A 138 -3.43 -1.08 -5.26
CA GLU A 138 -2.54 -0.48 -4.24
C GLU A 138 -1.89 -1.50 -3.31
N PHE A 139 -2.59 -2.58 -2.96
CA PHE A 139 -2.19 -3.41 -1.82
C PHE A 139 -1.98 -4.88 -2.13
N ILE A 140 -2.64 -5.41 -3.16
CA ILE A 140 -2.50 -6.80 -3.54
C ILE A 140 -2.24 -6.95 -5.04
N THR A 141 -1.38 -7.89 -5.39
CA THR A 141 -1.03 -8.16 -6.79
C THR A 141 -1.80 -9.38 -7.29
N PRO A 142 -2.65 -9.26 -8.33
CA PRO A 142 -3.28 -10.41 -8.96
C PRO A 142 -2.25 -11.22 -9.76
N ILE A 143 -2.29 -12.54 -9.60
CA ILE A 143 -1.56 -13.52 -10.42
C ILE A 143 -2.61 -14.30 -11.22
N SER A 144 -2.51 -14.27 -12.55
CA SER A 144 -3.32 -15.13 -13.42
C SER A 144 -2.66 -16.50 -13.50
N LEU A 145 -3.37 -17.56 -13.09
CA LEU A 145 -2.84 -18.92 -13.08
C LEU A 145 -3.21 -19.75 -14.32
N THR A 146 -4.29 -19.41 -15.00
CA THR A 146 -4.90 -20.26 -16.05
C THR A 146 -5.48 -19.42 -17.19
N ASP A 147 -5.90 -20.09 -18.27
CA ASP A 147 -6.82 -19.56 -19.29
C ASP A 147 -8.07 -20.46 -19.31
N PRO A 148 -9.26 -20.00 -18.86
CA PRO A 148 -9.59 -18.64 -18.42
C PRO A 148 -8.91 -18.24 -17.09
N PRO A 149 -8.70 -16.93 -16.84
CA PRO A 149 -7.90 -16.45 -15.71
C PRO A 149 -8.54 -16.71 -14.35
N GLU A 150 -8.00 -17.68 -13.61
CA GLU A 150 -8.13 -17.72 -12.15
C GLU A 150 -7.16 -16.72 -11.53
N PHE A 151 -7.69 -15.71 -10.87
CA PHE A 151 -6.88 -14.71 -10.16
C PHE A 151 -6.61 -15.15 -8.71
N LEU A 152 -5.33 -15.20 -8.35
CA LEU A 152 -4.87 -15.23 -6.96
C LEU A 152 -4.37 -13.86 -6.53
N TYR A 153 -4.67 -13.48 -5.30
CA TYR A 153 -4.14 -12.29 -4.68
C TYR A 153 -3.08 -12.61 -3.65
N ARG A 154 -1.99 -11.83 -3.67
CA ARG A 154 -0.91 -11.81 -2.67
C ARG A 154 -0.62 -10.38 -2.25
N TRP A 155 0.18 -10.21 -1.19
CA TRP A 155 0.70 -8.90 -0.80
C TRP A 155 1.38 -8.21 -1.98
N GLY A 156 1.09 -6.91 -2.14
CA GLY A 156 1.72 -6.06 -3.15
C GLY A 156 3.00 -5.38 -2.64
N PRO A 157 3.80 -4.82 -3.55
CA PRO A 157 5.08 -4.18 -3.21
C PRO A 157 4.97 -3.05 -2.16
N ARG A 158 3.84 -2.34 -2.14
CA ARG A 158 3.56 -1.30 -1.13
C ARG A 158 3.37 -1.91 0.25
N ALA A 159 2.57 -2.96 0.37
CA ALA A 159 2.32 -3.65 1.63
C ALA A 159 3.62 -4.19 2.24
N GLU A 160 4.51 -4.75 1.41
CA GLU A 160 5.84 -5.23 1.85
C GLU A 160 6.78 -4.11 2.34
N LYS A 161 6.49 -2.84 2.02
CA LYS A 161 7.27 -1.68 2.48
C LYS A 161 6.63 -0.97 3.66
N GLU A 162 5.31 -0.99 3.77
CA GLU A 162 4.57 -0.30 4.83
C GLU A 162 4.35 -1.17 6.09
N THR A 163 4.44 -2.51 5.98
CA THR A 163 4.27 -3.41 7.14
C THR A 163 5.08 -4.71 6.98
N SER A 164 5.33 -5.41 8.08
CA SER A 164 5.94 -6.74 8.08
C SER A 164 4.90 -7.85 8.37
N ARG A 165 5.23 -9.10 8.03
CA ARG A 165 4.43 -10.29 8.42
C ARG A 165 4.35 -10.42 9.94
N LYS A 166 5.42 -10.03 10.64
CA LYS A 166 5.48 -9.98 12.11
C LYS A 166 4.48 -8.99 12.69
N ASP A 167 4.39 -7.79 12.13
CA ASP A 167 3.42 -6.78 12.58
C ASP A 167 1.97 -7.25 12.36
N VAL A 168 1.72 -7.86 11.21
CA VAL A 168 0.41 -8.46 10.89
C VAL A 168 0.07 -9.62 11.82
N LEU A 169 1.00 -10.52 12.11
CA LEU A 169 0.78 -11.62 13.05
C LEU A 169 0.46 -11.10 14.45
N ASN A 170 1.21 -10.09 14.92
CA ASN A 170 0.96 -9.44 16.21
C ASN A 170 -0.41 -8.75 16.26
N PHE A 171 -0.83 -8.14 15.15
CA PHE A 171 -2.17 -7.56 15.03
C PHE A 171 -3.26 -8.64 15.16
N VAL A 172 -3.15 -9.75 14.43
CA VAL A 172 -4.12 -10.86 14.49
C VAL A 172 -4.17 -11.48 15.89
N ALA A 173 -3.01 -11.68 16.51
CA ALA A 173 -2.88 -12.18 17.88
C ALA A 173 -3.63 -11.28 18.88
N LYS A 174 -3.45 -9.97 18.79
CA LYS A 174 -4.19 -8.99 19.62
C LYS A 174 -5.69 -9.05 19.38
N VAL A 175 -6.14 -9.05 18.13
CA VAL A 175 -7.57 -9.08 17.78
C VAL A 175 -8.26 -10.35 18.28
N GLN A 176 -7.57 -11.49 18.23
CA GLN A 176 -8.12 -12.77 18.68
C GLN A 176 -7.83 -13.09 20.15
N ASN A 177 -7.14 -12.20 20.88
CA ASN A 177 -6.65 -12.43 22.24
C ASN A 177 -5.88 -13.77 22.37
N LYS A 178 -4.94 -14.00 21.45
CA LYS A 178 -4.10 -15.20 21.37
C LYS A 178 -2.63 -14.82 21.33
N ASP A 179 -1.76 -15.77 21.64
CA ASP A 179 -0.32 -15.62 21.42
C ASP A 179 0.03 -15.84 19.92
N PRO A 180 0.96 -15.06 19.33
CA PRO A 180 1.44 -15.28 17.96
C PRO A 180 1.90 -16.71 17.66
N THR A 181 2.42 -17.43 18.67
CA THR A 181 2.86 -18.83 18.56
C THR A 181 1.71 -19.82 18.40
N PHE A 182 0.45 -19.40 18.62
CA PHE A 182 -0.74 -20.20 18.35
C PHE A 182 -0.82 -20.66 16.89
N TRP A 183 -0.23 -19.90 15.97
CA TRP A 183 -0.10 -20.25 14.56
C TRP A 183 1.36 -20.57 14.23
N PRO A 184 1.83 -21.81 14.48
CA PRO A 184 3.26 -22.12 14.41
C PRO A 184 3.87 -21.92 13.01
N ASN A 185 3.11 -22.21 11.95
CA ASN A 185 3.56 -22.01 10.56
C ASN A 185 3.72 -20.52 10.24
N GLN A 186 2.71 -19.72 10.58
CA GLN A 186 2.72 -18.27 10.39
C GLN A 186 3.79 -17.60 11.27
N TYR A 187 3.97 -18.06 12.50
CA TYR A 187 5.02 -17.58 13.40
C TYR A 187 6.40 -17.82 12.83
N LYS A 188 6.68 -19.05 12.36
CA LYS A 188 7.96 -19.38 11.72
C LYS A 188 8.22 -18.49 10.50
N GLU A 189 7.21 -18.27 9.67
CA GLU A 189 7.34 -17.41 8.48
C GLU A 189 7.55 -15.94 8.85
N ALA A 190 6.78 -15.42 9.82
CA ALA A 190 6.89 -14.04 10.28
C ALA A 190 8.24 -13.72 10.93
N MET A 191 8.88 -14.71 11.54
CA MET A 191 10.21 -14.56 12.12
C MET A 191 11.34 -14.70 11.08
N ALA A 192 11.04 -15.21 9.89
CA ALA A 192 11.99 -15.38 8.79
C ALA A 192 11.95 -14.25 7.76
N SER A 193 10.95 -13.34 7.82
CA SER A 193 10.81 -12.18 6.95
C SER A 193 11.37 -10.90 7.58
#